data_AF-A0A942FNG8-F1
#
_entry.id   AF-A0A942FNG8-F1
#
_cell.length_a   1.000
_cell.length_b   1.000
_cell.length_c   1.000
_cell.angle_alpha   90.00
_cell.angle_beta   90.00
_cell.angle_gamma   90.00
#
_symmetry.space_group_name_H-M   'P 1'
#
loop_
_entity.id
_entity.type
_entity.pdbx_description
1 polymer ?
#
loop_
_entity_poly.entity_id
_entity_poly.type
_entity_poly.pdbx_seq_one_letter_code
_entity_poly.pdbx_strand_id
1 'polypeptide(L)'
;MAYRRYDSSPTWYQDGKWLSGILLVLVVMALLLVVTLAQVSSPGPGRAVLQTVLAMTLFPDGLEAATLPTVELPTQVSINEPLELVTGVAVFAAAEELDGLTPESARLRVAAALADLILREGLQGTLTRVANPQLVQQLSADFVSDLTRTYLEAAMLPAGLADGSRLADWRQQRANRPGQPVQPIVGVFVVVEPTELEPLTNRDIGVLVVRRLNEVLLTQGLPAAQALVGNANLLQRLNDSAQGEIRQAIGAFLATLLIAEEPAIARRLTQARAAAAQEDTTPVVWLGPELADLPPAEANALVLQRVSEVIYDRGLAEALATITEPDARLRIGAALEPFSAFTASQHKHWLQLSWLLGALALLLGGLLVFFSNGLSRVINLGLVLLMAAVPGMLLFAALEQALAQSATPALPHVEGTLVSLAALARYLMLNIPDDVAAIALRNHLVVVMVGAGLVLLPLAVWLVMTVRPRRRRF
;
A
#
# COMPACT_ATOMS: atom_id res chain seq x y z
N MET A 1 48.05 -10.28 72.28
CA MET A 1 47.25 -9.10 71.94
C MET A 1 47.97 -8.35 70.83
N ALA A 2 47.63 -8.63 69.57
CA ALA A 2 48.25 -7.98 68.42
C ALA A 2 47.38 -6.80 68.01
N TYR A 3 47.99 -5.61 67.96
CA TYR A 3 47.40 -4.41 67.40
C TYR A 3 46.86 -4.71 65.99
N ARG A 4 45.53 -4.77 65.84
CA ARG A 4 44.87 -4.60 64.55
C ARG A 4 45.25 -3.21 64.07
N ARG A 5 46.24 -3.12 63.16
CA ARG A 5 46.40 -1.93 62.33
C ARG A 5 45.04 -1.71 61.67
N TYR A 6 44.33 -0.68 62.12
CA TYR A 6 43.31 -0.05 61.33
C TYR A 6 44.03 0.46 60.09
N ASP A 7 44.01 -0.31 59.00
CA ASP A 7 44.20 0.24 57.67
C ASP A 7 43.01 1.16 57.45
N SER A 8 43.11 2.40 57.94
CA SER A 8 42.14 3.45 57.67
C SER A 8 42.33 3.82 56.21
N SER A 9 41.62 3.11 55.33
CA SER A 9 41.45 3.55 53.95
C SER A 9 41.04 5.02 53.98
N PRO A 10 41.70 5.91 53.22
CA PRO A 10 41.32 7.31 53.16
C PRO A 10 39.83 7.48 52.87
N THR A 11 39.18 8.50 53.42
CA THR A 11 37.72 8.73 53.24
C THR A 11 37.32 8.80 51.77
N TRP A 12 38.14 9.46 50.94
CA TRP A 12 37.91 9.55 49.49
C TRP A 12 37.84 8.19 48.79
N TYR A 13 38.51 7.15 49.32
CA TYR A 13 38.46 5.80 48.78
C TYR A 13 37.09 5.14 49.05
N GLN A 14 36.52 5.40 50.24
CA GLN A 14 35.18 4.93 50.59
C GLN A 14 34.10 5.69 49.81
N ASP A 15 34.27 7.00 49.65
CA ASP A 15 33.36 7.83 48.84
C ASP A 15 33.38 7.39 47.37
N GLY A 16 34.57 7.12 46.80
CA GLY A 16 34.71 6.60 45.45
C GLY A 16 34.01 5.25 45.27
N LYS A 17 34.08 4.36 46.26
CA LYS A 17 33.36 3.08 46.27
C LYS A 17 31.84 3.28 46.25
N TRP A 18 31.31 4.14 47.13
CA TRP A 18 29.87 4.38 47.22
C TRP A 18 29.33 5.07 45.97
N LEU A 19 30.01 6.11 45.49
CA LEU A 19 29.62 6.83 44.30
C LEU A 19 29.61 5.93 43.06
N SER A 20 30.67 5.13 42.87
CA SER A 20 30.73 4.16 41.77
C SER A 20 29.64 3.09 41.88
N GLY A 21 29.34 2.60 43.09
CA GLY A 21 28.27 1.64 43.32
C GLY A 21 26.87 2.19 42.98
N ILE A 22 26.53 3.39 43.47
CA ILE A 22 25.23 4.04 43.22
C ILE A 22 25.05 4.35 41.73
N LEU A 23 26.07 4.94 41.10
CA LEU A 23 26.04 5.22 39.67
C LEU A 23 25.91 3.93 38.86
N LEU A 24 26.62 2.86 39.25
CA LEU A 24 26.52 1.56 38.58
C LEU A 24 25.11 0.98 38.68
N VAL A 25 24.44 1.07 39.84
CA VAL A 25 23.02 0.64 39.98
C VAL A 25 22.15 1.35 38.94
N LEU A 26 22.22 2.68 38.88
CA LEU A 26 21.40 3.48 37.95
C LEU A 26 21.71 3.16 36.48
N VAL A 27 22.99 3.02 36.12
CA VAL A 27 23.40 2.69 34.76
C VAL A 27 22.96 1.27 34.38
N VAL A 28 23.07 0.30 35.28
CA VAL A 28 22.60 -1.08 35.02
C VAL A 28 21.07 -1.13 34.88
N MET A 29 20.33 -0.37 35.69
CA MET A 29 18.87 -0.24 35.52
C MET A 29 18.51 0.33 34.14
N ALA A 30 19.15 1.43 33.74
CA ALA A 30 18.93 2.04 32.43
C ALA A 30 19.32 1.08 31.29
N LEU A 31 20.46 0.38 31.43
CA LEU A 31 20.92 -0.61 30.47
C LEU A 31 19.90 -1.74 30.30
N LEU A 32 19.35 -2.29 31.40
CA LEU A 32 18.34 -3.35 31.35
C LEU A 32 17.08 -2.92 30.60
N LEU A 33 16.63 -1.68 30.82
CA LEU A 33 15.50 -1.10 30.09
C LEU A 33 15.81 -0.94 28.60
N VAL A 34 16.97 -0.36 28.26
CA VAL A 34 17.37 -0.14 26.86
C VAL A 34 17.60 -1.45 26.11
N VAL A 35 18.20 -2.46 26.75
CA VAL A 35 18.37 -3.80 26.15
C VAL A 35 17.02 -4.47 25.93
N THR A 36 16.08 -4.31 26.86
CA THR A 36 14.71 -4.81 26.69
C THR A 36 14.03 -4.11 25.51
N LEU A 37 14.11 -2.78 25.42
CA LEU A 37 13.60 -2.02 24.26
C LEU A 37 14.27 -2.44 22.95
N ALA A 38 15.58 -2.69 22.93
CA ALA A 38 16.31 -3.18 21.76
C ALA A 38 15.80 -4.56 21.32
N GLN A 39 15.56 -5.49 22.24
CA GLN A 39 15.04 -6.81 21.91
C GLN A 39 13.58 -6.76 21.45
N VAL A 40 12.73 -5.96 22.09
CA VAL A 40 11.32 -5.80 21.70
C VAL A 40 11.18 -5.04 20.37
N SER A 41 12.09 -4.14 20.05
CA SER A 41 12.14 -3.47 18.74
C SER A 41 12.83 -4.28 17.64
N SER A 42 13.18 -5.55 17.88
CA SER A 42 13.75 -6.40 16.82
C SER A 42 12.67 -6.80 15.80
N PRO A 43 13.03 -7.27 14.58
CA PRO A 43 12.08 -7.40 13.47
C PRO A 43 10.82 -8.22 13.78
N GLY A 44 10.92 -9.35 14.47
CA GLY A 44 9.76 -10.16 14.82
C GLY A 44 8.87 -9.47 15.87
N PRO A 45 9.36 -9.27 17.10
CA PRO A 45 8.61 -8.63 18.19
C PRO A 45 8.11 -7.21 17.86
N GLY A 46 8.92 -6.40 17.18
CA GLY A 46 8.57 -5.01 16.83
C GLY A 46 7.40 -4.94 15.86
N ARG A 47 7.41 -5.78 14.82
CA ARG A 47 6.29 -5.90 13.87
C ARG A 47 5.03 -6.42 14.57
N ALA A 48 5.16 -7.40 15.46
CA ALA A 48 4.01 -7.93 16.20
C ALA A 48 3.35 -6.87 17.12
N VAL A 49 4.15 -6.03 17.80
CA VAL A 49 3.63 -4.89 18.57
C VAL A 49 2.89 -3.90 17.66
N LEU A 50 3.50 -3.50 16.53
CA LEU A 50 2.88 -2.58 15.57
C LEU A 50 1.58 -3.15 14.98
N GLN A 51 1.58 -4.43 14.61
CA GLN A 51 0.41 -5.13 14.09
C GLN A 51 -0.73 -5.17 15.11
N THR A 52 -0.41 -5.41 16.38
CA THR A 52 -1.39 -5.43 17.49
C THR A 52 -2.04 -4.05 17.65
N VAL A 53 -1.24 -2.98 17.68
CA VAL A 53 -1.78 -1.61 17.80
C VAL A 53 -2.62 -1.24 16.57
N LEU A 54 -2.16 -1.60 15.36
CA LEU A 54 -2.94 -1.42 14.13
C LEU A 54 -4.27 -2.18 14.17
N ALA A 55 -4.27 -3.44 14.61
CA ALA A 55 -5.47 -4.26 14.71
C ALA A 55 -6.51 -3.62 15.63
N MET A 56 -6.09 -3.11 16.78
CA MET A 56 -7.00 -2.46 17.74
C MET A 56 -7.59 -1.15 17.23
N THR A 57 -6.80 -0.42 16.44
CA THR A 57 -7.17 0.93 15.98
C THR A 57 -8.07 0.88 14.76
N LEU A 58 -7.86 -0.11 13.90
CA LEU A 58 -8.61 -0.29 12.66
C LEU A 58 -9.79 -1.25 12.81
N PHE A 59 -9.71 -2.22 13.73
CA PHE A 59 -10.73 -3.25 13.92
C PHE A 59 -11.13 -3.39 15.39
N PRO A 60 -11.74 -2.36 15.99
CA PRO A 60 -12.19 -2.41 17.38
C PRO A 60 -13.18 -3.56 17.62
N ASP A 61 -14.10 -3.81 16.69
CA ASP A 61 -15.11 -4.88 16.83
C ASP A 61 -14.61 -6.26 16.34
N GLY A 62 -13.30 -6.39 16.10
CA GLY A 62 -12.65 -7.60 15.61
C GLY A 62 -12.46 -7.63 14.09
N LEU A 63 -11.57 -8.52 13.63
CA LEU A 63 -11.16 -8.63 12.22
C LEU A 63 -12.28 -9.06 11.27
N GLU A 64 -13.40 -9.57 11.81
CA GLU A 64 -14.57 -10.04 11.04
C GLU A 64 -15.61 -8.95 10.77
N ALA A 65 -15.58 -7.83 11.52
CA ALA A 65 -16.69 -6.89 11.58
C ALA A 65 -16.66 -5.76 10.51
N ALA A 66 -15.53 -5.56 9.81
CA ALA A 66 -15.38 -4.47 8.84
C ALA A 66 -14.58 -4.90 7.59
N THR A 67 -15.10 -4.57 6.41
CA THR A 67 -14.32 -4.52 5.17
C THR A 67 -13.38 -3.31 5.24
N LEU A 68 -12.08 -3.52 5.07
CA LEU A 68 -11.07 -2.45 5.01
C LEU A 68 -11.52 -1.27 4.14
N PRO A 69 -11.09 -0.04 4.46
CA PRO A 69 -11.06 1.00 3.45
C PRO A 69 -10.17 0.56 2.30
N THR A 70 -10.67 0.70 1.07
CA THR A 70 -10.07 0.23 -0.17
C THR A 70 -8.61 0.71 -0.28
N VAL A 71 -7.65 -0.18 -0.01
CA VAL A 71 -6.23 0.11 -0.28
C VAL A 71 -5.98 -0.25 -1.74
N GLU A 72 -6.18 0.71 -2.62
CA GLU A 72 -5.82 0.53 -4.03
C GLU A 72 -4.30 0.49 -4.19
N LEU A 73 -3.84 -0.59 -4.78
CA LEU A 73 -2.45 -0.75 -5.16
C LEU A 73 -2.02 0.19 -6.29
N PRO A 74 -0.83 0.80 -6.19
CA PRO A 74 -0.16 1.32 -7.38
C PRO A 74 0.25 0.14 -8.30
N THR A 75 -0.43 -0.03 -9.43
CA THR A 75 -0.03 -0.91 -10.55
C THR A 75 1.49 -0.98 -10.74
N GLN A 76 2.08 -2.18 -10.62
CA GLN A 76 3.51 -2.41 -10.87
C GLN A 76 3.86 -1.98 -12.29
N VAL A 77 4.76 -1.00 -12.41
CA VAL A 77 5.43 -0.74 -13.69
C VAL A 77 6.64 -1.65 -13.73
N SER A 78 6.58 -2.70 -14.56
CA SER A 78 7.74 -3.55 -14.83
C SER A 78 8.72 -2.77 -15.69
N ILE A 79 10.00 -2.76 -15.30
CA ILE A 79 11.08 -1.91 -15.85
C ILE A 79 11.30 -2.12 -17.36
N ASN A 80 10.81 -3.23 -17.94
CA ASN A 80 10.98 -3.55 -19.36
C ASN A 80 9.68 -3.93 -20.09
N GLU A 81 8.51 -3.76 -19.48
CA GLU A 81 7.24 -3.99 -20.17
C GLU A 81 6.63 -2.66 -20.63
N PRO A 82 5.99 -2.65 -21.81
CA PRO A 82 5.39 -1.43 -22.33
C PRO A 82 4.25 -0.99 -21.39
N LEU A 83 4.33 0.26 -20.92
CA LEU A 83 3.42 0.83 -19.93
C LEU A 83 2.04 1.05 -20.54
N GLU A 84 1.03 0.40 -20.01
CA GLU A 84 -0.37 0.67 -20.37
C GLU A 84 -0.75 2.10 -19.93
N LEU A 85 -1.16 2.96 -20.88
CA LEU A 85 -1.40 4.38 -20.60
C LEU A 85 -2.68 4.61 -19.79
N VAL A 86 -3.74 3.87 -20.09
CA VAL A 86 -5.03 3.89 -19.38
C VAL A 86 -5.39 2.46 -19.04
N THR A 87 -5.77 2.19 -17.79
CA THR A 87 -6.09 0.82 -17.34
C THR A 87 -7.23 0.23 -18.15
N GLY A 88 -7.02 -0.98 -18.69
CA GLY A 88 -8.01 -1.69 -19.49
C GLY A 88 -8.12 -1.20 -20.93
N VAL A 89 -7.17 -0.39 -21.39
CA VAL A 89 -7.07 0.06 -22.79
C VAL A 89 -5.71 -0.34 -23.31
N ALA A 90 -5.68 -1.26 -24.29
CA ALA A 90 -4.46 -1.86 -24.86
C ALA A 90 -3.63 -0.87 -25.71
N VAL A 91 -3.27 0.27 -25.13
CA VAL A 91 -2.41 1.31 -25.70
C VAL A 91 -1.24 1.48 -24.75
N PHE A 92 -0.05 1.19 -25.25
CA PHE A 92 1.14 1.14 -24.45
C PHE A 92 2.19 2.17 -24.88
N ALA A 93 3.03 2.61 -23.94
CA ALA A 93 4.23 3.40 -24.18
C ALA A 93 5.48 2.56 -23.87
N ALA A 94 6.48 2.63 -24.74
CA ALA A 94 7.76 1.97 -24.52
C ALA A 94 8.58 2.71 -23.45
N ALA A 95 9.53 2.02 -22.82
CA ALA A 95 10.35 2.59 -21.74
C ALA A 95 11.14 3.83 -22.23
N GLU A 96 11.62 3.80 -23.47
CA GLU A 96 12.39 4.88 -24.10
C GLU A 96 11.53 6.12 -24.40
N GLU A 97 10.21 5.97 -24.49
CA GLU A 97 9.28 7.07 -24.75
C GLU A 97 8.90 7.83 -23.47
N LEU A 98 9.18 7.26 -22.29
CA LEU A 98 8.70 7.77 -21.00
C LEU A 98 9.20 9.18 -20.70
N ASP A 99 10.43 9.53 -21.06
CA ASP A 99 11.01 10.85 -20.74
C ASP A 99 10.35 11.99 -21.50
N GLY A 100 9.80 11.73 -22.70
CA GLY A 100 9.13 12.72 -23.54
C GLY A 100 7.61 12.75 -23.43
N LEU A 101 6.99 11.75 -22.80
CA LEU A 101 5.53 11.56 -22.84
C LEU A 101 4.82 12.37 -21.73
N THR A 102 4.06 13.41 -22.11
CA THR A 102 3.23 14.17 -21.16
C THR A 102 1.89 13.46 -20.92
N PRO A 103 1.20 13.71 -19.79
CA PRO A 103 -0.14 13.16 -19.56
C PRO A 103 -1.12 13.53 -20.69
N GLU A 104 -1.04 14.77 -21.18
CA GLU A 104 -1.82 15.25 -22.31
C GLU A 104 -1.51 14.47 -23.60
N SER A 105 -0.24 14.26 -23.94
CA SER A 105 0.12 13.53 -25.17
C SER A 105 -0.24 12.04 -25.07
N ALA A 106 -0.13 11.45 -23.89
CA ALA A 106 -0.62 10.10 -23.61
C ALA A 106 -2.15 9.99 -23.79
N ARG A 107 -2.92 10.93 -23.24
CA ARG A 107 -4.38 11.01 -23.44
C ARG A 107 -4.77 11.11 -24.91
N LEU A 108 -4.12 12.01 -25.66
CA LEU A 108 -4.38 12.20 -27.09
C LEU A 108 -4.04 10.93 -27.90
N ARG A 109 -2.96 10.23 -27.53
CA ARG A 109 -2.57 8.94 -28.15
C ARG A 109 -3.62 7.87 -27.91
N VAL A 110 -4.11 7.74 -26.67
CA VAL A 110 -5.17 6.77 -26.33
C VAL A 110 -6.46 7.09 -27.09
N ALA A 111 -6.86 8.37 -27.13
CA ALA A 111 -8.04 8.81 -27.87
C ALA A 111 -7.94 8.50 -29.37
N ALA A 112 -6.78 8.75 -29.99
CA ALA A 112 -6.54 8.45 -31.40
C ALA A 112 -6.61 6.94 -31.68
N ALA A 113 -6.00 6.12 -30.81
CA ALA A 113 -6.02 4.67 -30.95
C ALA A 113 -7.44 4.08 -30.82
N LEU A 114 -8.25 4.61 -29.89
CA LEU A 114 -9.64 4.23 -29.74
C LEU A 114 -10.50 4.68 -30.94
N ALA A 115 -10.27 5.88 -31.48
CA ALA A 115 -10.97 6.34 -32.69
C ALA A 115 -10.68 5.41 -33.89
N ASP A 116 -9.44 4.99 -34.04
CA ASP A 116 -9.04 4.03 -35.08
C ASP A 116 -9.72 2.67 -34.90
N LEU A 117 -9.82 2.21 -33.65
CA LEU A 117 -10.46 0.96 -33.33
C LEU A 117 -11.96 1.00 -33.64
N ILE A 118 -12.64 2.11 -33.31
CA ILE A 118 -14.06 2.32 -33.64
C ILE A 118 -14.27 2.31 -35.15
N LEU A 119 -13.41 3.00 -35.91
CA LEU A 119 -13.51 3.01 -37.37
C LEU A 119 -13.20 1.65 -37.99
N ARG A 120 -12.30 0.87 -37.41
CA ARG A 120 -11.89 -0.42 -37.96
C ARG A 120 -12.86 -1.55 -37.62
N GLU A 121 -13.33 -1.61 -36.38
CA GLU A 121 -14.07 -2.76 -35.83
C GLU A 121 -15.50 -2.41 -35.40
N GLY A 122 -15.87 -1.13 -35.47
CA GLY A 122 -17.10 -0.62 -34.89
C GLY A 122 -16.98 -0.37 -33.38
N LEU A 123 -17.98 0.31 -32.84
CA LEU A 123 -18.14 0.57 -31.42
C LEU A 123 -18.28 -0.73 -30.63
N GLN A 124 -19.06 -1.70 -31.10
CA GLN A 124 -19.19 -2.99 -30.40
C GLN A 124 -17.86 -3.74 -30.34
N GLY A 125 -17.13 -3.82 -31.46
CA GLY A 125 -15.79 -4.40 -31.48
C GLY A 125 -14.83 -3.69 -30.51
N THR A 126 -14.88 -2.36 -30.48
CA THR A 126 -14.10 -1.54 -29.54
C THR A 126 -14.44 -1.84 -28.08
N LEU A 127 -15.73 -1.91 -27.72
CA LEU A 127 -16.19 -2.19 -26.36
C LEU A 127 -15.75 -3.58 -25.87
N THR A 128 -15.61 -4.58 -26.76
CA THR A 128 -15.07 -5.90 -26.37
C THR A 128 -13.59 -5.89 -26.01
N ARG A 129 -12.83 -4.87 -26.45
CA ARG A 129 -11.39 -4.73 -26.20
C ARG A 129 -11.05 -3.76 -25.08
N VAL A 130 -12.03 -2.97 -24.63
CA VAL A 130 -11.89 -2.06 -23.50
C VAL A 130 -12.35 -2.76 -22.23
N ALA A 131 -11.44 -3.05 -21.32
CA ALA A 131 -11.74 -3.68 -20.03
C ALA A 131 -12.16 -2.67 -18.95
N ASN A 132 -12.07 -1.36 -19.21
CA ASN A 132 -12.45 -0.32 -18.27
C ASN A 132 -13.98 -0.13 -18.23
N PRO A 133 -14.66 -0.47 -17.11
CA PRO A 133 -16.12 -0.43 -17.04
C PRO A 133 -16.68 1.00 -17.05
N GLN A 134 -15.93 1.99 -16.55
CA GLN A 134 -16.35 3.40 -16.59
C GLN A 134 -16.29 3.96 -18.01
N LEU A 135 -15.21 3.65 -18.74
CA LEU A 135 -15.09 4.03 -20.14
C LEU A 135 -16.18 3.40 -21.01
N VAL A 136 -16.49 2.11 -20.76
CA VAL A 136 -17.58 1.40 -21.43
C VAL A 136 -18.93 2.07 -21.17
N GLN A 137 -19.20 2.55 -19.95
CA GLN A 137 -20.44 3.27 -19.62
C GLN A 137 -20.52 4.66 -20.28
N GLN A 138 -19.38 5.35 -20.41
CA GLN A 138 -19.32 6.71 -20.99
C GLN A 138 -19.31 6.73 -22.52
N LEU A 139 -18.87 5.65 -23.15
CA LEU A 139 -18.98 5.43 -24.59
C LEU A 139 -20.45 5.16 -24.97
N SER A 140 -21.29 6.19 -24.94
CA SER A 140 -22.67 6.10 -25.42
C SER A 140 -22.71 6.06 -26.95
N ALA A 141 -23.49 5.15 -27.51
CA ALA A 141 -23.62 4.99 -28.96
C ALA A 141 -24.27 6.21 -29.63
N ASP A 142 -25.16 6.91 -28.91
CA ASP A 142 -26.02 7.94 -29.49
C ASP A 142 -25.24 9.17 -29.95
N PHE A 143 -24.32 9.68 -29.12
CA PHE A 143 -23.55 10.88 -29.48
C PHE A 143 -22.57 10.61 -30.63
N VAL A 144 -21.85 9.48 -30.56
CA VAL A 144 -20.93 9.08 -31.63
C VAL A 144 -21.71 8.90 -32.94
N SER A 145 -22.90 8.29 -32.87
CA SER A 145 -23.79 8.11 -34.01
C SER A 145 -24.26 9.41 -34.65
N ASP A 146 -24.72 10.37 -33.86
CA ASP A 146 -25.17 11.67 -34.39
C ASP A 146 -24.01 12.45 -35.03
N LEU A 147 -22.83 12.41 -34.41
CA LEU A 147 -21.62 13.07 -34.89
C LEU A 147 -21.15 12.46 -36.22
N THR A 148 -20.99 11.14 -36.30
CA THR A 148 -20.54 10.48 -37.53
C THR A 148 -21.57 10.61 -38.65
N ARG A 149 -22.88 10.51 -38.34
CA ARG A 149 -23.95 10.74 -39.30
C ARG A 149 -23.85 12.13 -39.92
N THR A 150 -23.66 13.16 -39.10
CA THR A 150 -23.59 14.56 -39.58
C THR A 150 -22.50 14.76 -40.63
N TYR A 151 -21.31 14.20 -40.39
CA TYR A 151 -20.20 14.29 -41.36
C TYR A 151 -20.44 13.45 -42.61
N LEU A 152 -20.99 12.23 -42.47
CA LEU A 152 -21.35 11.41 -43.63
C LEU A 152 -22.42 12.07 -44.50
N GLU A 153 -23.42 12.71 -43.89
CA GLU A 153 -24.45 13.44 -44.62
C GLU A 153 -23.83 14.62 -45.39
N ALA A 154 -22.97 15.40 -44.74
CA ALA A 154 -22.26 16.50 -45.39
C ALA A 154 -21.41 16.03 -46.58
N ALA A 155 -20.75 14.87 -46.46
CA ALA A 155 -19.88 14.32 -47.50
C ALA A 155 -20.66 13.68 -48.67
N MET A 156 -21.71 12.92 -48.35
CA MET A 156 -22.38 12.03 -49.31
C MET A 156 -23.66 12.63 -49.92
N LEU A 157 -24.42 13.46 -49.20
CA LEU A 157 -25.67 14.03 -49.73
C LEU A 157 -25.45 14.86 -51.02
N PRO A 158 -24.43 15.74 -51.11
CA PRO A 158 -24.16 16.51 -52.32
C PRO A 158 -23.72 15.65 -53.52
N ALA A 159 -23.35 14.38 -53.30
CA ALA A 159 -22.87 13.47 -54.34
C ALA A 159 -24.01 12.79 -55.13
N GLY A 160 -25.19 13.39 -55.14
CA GLY A 160 -26.38 12.91 -55.85
C GLY A 160 -27.37 12.11 -55.01
N LEU A 161 -27.21 12.09 -53.68
CA LEU A 161 -28.19 11.46 -52.77
C LEU A 161 -29.29 12.46 -52.35
N ALA A 162 -29.02 13.76 -52.34
CA ALA A 162 -30.00 14.78 -51.93
C ALA A 162 -31.01 15.16 -53.03
N ASP A 163 -30.58 15.20 -54.29
CA ASP A 163 -31.38 15.63 -55.43
C ASP A 163 -32.14 14.47 -56.11
N GLY A 164 -31.78 13.23 -55.75
CA GLY A 164 -32.35 12.02 -56.31
C GLY A 164 -31.73 11.60 -57.64
N SER A 165 -30.64 12.23 -58.09
CA SER A 165 -29.92 11.85 -59.33
C SER A 165 -29.38 10.42 -59.30
N ARG A 166 -29.24 9.83 -58.10
CA ARG A 166 -28.84 8.44 -57.89
C ARG A 166 -29.96 7.52 -57.39
N LEU A 167 -31.21 7.96 -57.36
CA LEU A 167 -32.31 7.10 -56.96
C LEU A 167 -32.46 5.96 -57.96
N ALA A 168 -32.56 4.75 -57.43
CA ALA A 168 -32.99 3.61 -58.21
C ALA A 168 -34.51 3.67 -58.40
N ASP A 169 -35.02 3.03 -59.46
CA ASP A 169 -36.47 2.85 -59.62
C ASP A 169 -36.99 1.77 -58.66
N TRP A 170 -37.00 2.11 -57.37
CA TRP A 170 -37.42 1.22 -56.30
C TRP A 170 -38.92 0.88 -56.37
N ARG A 171 -39.72 1.74 -57.01
CA ARG A 171 -41.16 1.48 -57.26
C ARG A 171 -41.33 0.37 -58.28
N GLN A 172 -40.54 0.38 -59.36
CA GLN A 172 -40.51 -0.71 -60.32
C GLN A 172 -39.97 -2.00 -59.66
N GLN A 173 -38.93 -1.90 -58.81
CA GLN A 173 -38.43 -3.07 -58.05
C GLN A 173 -39.53 -3.71 -57.19
N ARG A 174 -40.30 -2.90 -56.45
CA ARG A 174 -41.44 -3.36 -55.66
C ARG A 174 -42.53 -4.01 -56.52
N ALA A 175 -42.86 -3.42 -57.67
CA ALA A 175 -43.85 -3.98 -58.59
C ALA A 175 -43.41 -5.36 -59.12
N ASN A 176 -42.11 -5.51 -59.38
CA ASN A 176 -41.52 -6.76 -59.87
C ASN A 176 -41.34 -7.82 -58.76
N ARG A 177 -41.19 -7.40 -57.50
CA ARG A 177 -40.97 -8.29 -56.33
C ARG A 177 -41.78 -7.80 -55.12
N PRO A 178 -43.10 -8.05 -55.07
CA PRO A 178 -43.95 -7.61 -53.97
C PRO A 178 -43.52 -8.22 -52.63
N GLY A 179 -43.47 -7.41 -51.58
CA GLY A 179 -43.16 -7.86 -50.22
C GLY A 179 -41.67 -8.12 -49.93
N GLN A 180 -40.77 -7.74 -50.84
CA GLN A 180 -39.32 -7.81 -50.60
C GLN A 180 -38.75 -6.39 -50.39
N PRO A 181 -37.69 -6.25 -49.57
CA PRO A 181 -37.00 -4.99 -49.42
C PRO A 181 -36.31 -4.61 -50.74
N VAL A 182 -36.22 -3.31 -51.00
CA VAL A 182 -35.74 -2.75 -52.27
C VAL A 182 -34.47 -1.93 -52.04
N GLN A 183 -33.67 -1.76 -53.10
CA GLN A 183 -32.50 -0.88 -53.09
C GLN A 183 -32.93 0.52 -53.56
N PRO A 184 -32.92 1.55 -52.69
CA PRO A 184 -33.39 2.88 -53.05
C PRO A 184 -32.37 3.70 -53.84
N ILE A 185 -31.07 3.41 -53.74
CA ILE A 185 -29.98 4.20 -54.35
C ILE A 185 -29.07 3.31 -55.18
N VAL A 186 -28.82 3.71 -56.43
CA VAL A 186 -27.96 2.99 -57.36
C VAL A 186 -26.52 3.01 -56.85
N GLY A 187 -25.94 1.81 -56.72
CA GLY A 187 -24.55 1.63 -56.28
C GLY A 187 -24.35 1.72 -54.77
N VAL A 188 -25.42 1.72 -53.97
CA VAL A 188 -25.37 1.52 -52.52
C VAL A 188 -26.29 0.36 -52.15
N PHE A 189 -25.75 -0.75 -51.66
CA PHE A 189 -26.43 -2.01 -51.37
C PHE A 189 -27.14 -2.04 -50.01
N VAL A 190 -27.71 -0.91 -49.60
CA VAL A 190 -28.62 -0.84 -48.45
C VAL A 190 -30.02 -1.17 -48.96
N VAL A 191 -30.70 -2.11 -48.28
CA VAL A 191 -32.08 -2.50 -48.61
C VAL A 191 -33.05 -1.94 -47.57
N VAL A 192 -34.21 -1.49 -48.02
CA VAL A 192 -35.23 -0.82 -47.19
C VAL A 192 -36.61 -1.36 -47.57
N GLU A 193 -37.50 -1.47 -46.59
CA GLU A 193 -38.89 -1.83 -46.85
C GLU A 193 -39.60 -0.73 -47.66
N PRO A 194 -40.34 -1.06 -48.73
CA PRO A 194 -41.00 -0.04 -49.56
C PRO A 194 -41.95 0.88 -48.79
N THR A 195 -42.59 0.38 -47.74
CA THR A 195 -43.48 1.17 -46.87
C THR A 195 -42.75 2.25 -46.08
N GLU A 196 -41.46 2.08 -45.77
CA GLU A 196 -40.62 3.11 -45.14
C GLU A 196 -40.23 4.21 -46.14
N LEU A 197 -40.17 3.89 -47.45
CA LEU A 197 -39.79 4.82 -48.51
C LEU A 197 -40.96 5.67 -49.04
N GLU A 198 -42.18 5.15 -49.01
CA GLU A 198 -43.38 5.83 -49.53
C GLU A 198 -43.59 7.28 -49.03
N PRO A 199 -43.43 7.60 -47.73
CA PRO A 199 -43.66 8.96 -47.24
C PRO A 199 -42.46 9.89 -47.44
N LEU A 200 -41.31 9.38 -47.89
CA LEU A 200 -40.05 10.12 -47.88
C LEU A 200 -39.82 10.89 -49.18
N THR A 201 -39.26 12.09 -49.08
CA THR A 201 -38.76 12.82 -50.25
C THR A 201 -37.46 12.20 -50.76
N ASN A 202 -37.03 12.56 -51.98
CA ASN A 202 -35.74 12.11 -52.53
C ASN A 202 -34.57 12.36 -51.56
N ARG A 203 -34.56 13.54 -50.92
CA ARG A 203 -33.55 13.90 -49.92
C ARG A 203 -33.65 13.03 -48.69
N ASP A 204 -34.86 12.78 -48.19
CA ASP A 204 -35.07 11.97 -46.99
C ASP A 204 -34.68 10.51 -47.21
N ILE A 205 -34.86 9.99 -48.44
CA ILE A 205 -34.32 8.68 -48.85
C ILE A 205 -32.78 8.69 -48.80
N GLY A 206 -32.15 9.76 -49.28
CA GLY A 206 -30.69 9.95 -49.17
C GLY A 206 -30.20 9.93 -47.72
N VAL A 207 -30.87 10.68 -46.84
CA VAL A 207 -30.59 10.74 -45.39
C VAL A 207 -30.77 9.36 -44.76
N LEU A 208 -31.85 8.64 -45.10
CA LEU A 208 -32.11 7.29 -44.62
C LEU A 208 -30.95 6.34 -44.96
N VAL A 209 -30.48 6.36 -46.21
CA VAL A 209 -29.37 5.48 -46.65
C VAL A 209 -28.08 5.82 -45.93
N VAL A 210 -27.76 7.11 -45.76
CA VAL A 210 -26.59 7.53 -44.98
C VAL A 210 -26.70 7.08 -43.52
N ARG A 211 -27.88 7.20 -42.91
CA ARG A 211 -28.15 6.69 -41.56
C ARG A 211 -27.87 5.20 -41.44
N ARG A 212 -28.33 4.37 -42.39
CA ARG A 212 -28.06 2.93 -42.41
C ARG A 212 -26.58 2.60 -42.61
N LEU A 213 -25.88 3.34 -43.46
CA LEU A 213 -24.42 3.19 -43.61
C LEU A 213 -23.68 3.55 -42.32
N ASN A 214 -24.13 4.58 -41.62
CA ASN A 214 -23.60 4.97 -40.31
C ASN A 214 -23.82 3.88 -39.24
N GLU A 215 -25.02 3.30 -39.21
CA GLU A 215 -25.34 2.16 -38.33
C GLU A 215 -24.38 0.99 -38.59
N VAL A 216 -24.13 0.63 -39.85
CA VAL A 216 -23.19 -0.44 -40.21
C VAL A 216 -21.76 -0.07 -39.85
N LEU A 217 -21.33 1.16 -40.10
CA LEU A 217 -19.99 1.64 -39.74
C LEU A 217 -19.75 1.55 -38.23
N LEU A 218 -20.71 1.95 -37.41
CA LEU A 218 -20.57 1.93 -35.96
C LEU A 218 -20.76 0.56 -35.34
N THR A 219 -21.46 -0.37 -36.00
CA THR A 219 -21.64 -1.73 -35.48
C THR A 219 -20.55 -2.68 -35.94
N GLN A 220 -20.08 -2.55 -37.19
CA GLN A 220 -19.21 -3.54 -37.84
C GLN A 220 -17.89 -2.93 -38.39
N GLY A 221 -17.74 -1.61 -38.32
CA GLY A 221 -16.57 -0.90 -38.84
C GLY A 221 -16.70 -0.45 -40.30
N LEU A 222 -15.75 0.40 -40.69
CA LEU A 222 -15.62 0.98 -42.03
C LEU A 222 -15.54 -0.07 -43.15
N PRO A 223 -14.82 -1.21 -43.02
CA PRO A 223 -14.76 -2.21 -44.09
C PRO A 223 -16.14 -2.78 -44.46
N ALA A 224 -17.02 -2.96 -43.47
CA ALA A 224 -18.40 -3.43 -43.72
C ALA A 224 -19.23 -2.37 -44.43
N ALA A 225 -19.11 -1.09 -44.02
CA ALA A 225 -19.78 0.01 -44.70
C ALA A 225 -19.28 0.20 -46.16
N GLN A 226 -17.98 0.05 -46.40
CA GLN A 226 -17.38 0.09 -47.74
C GLN A 226 -17.94 -1.01 -48.65
N ALA A 227 -18.15 -2.22 -48.12
CA ALA A 227 -18.72 -3.34 -48.88
C ALA A 227 -20.15 -3.06 -49.37
N LEU A 228 -20.87 -2.13 -48.73
CA LEU A 228 -22.20 -1.69 -49.16
C LEU A 228 -22.16 -0.59 -50.22
N VAL A 229 -21.01 -0.04 -50.58
CA VAL A 229 -20.89 1.06 -51.55
C VAL A 229 -20.13 0.60 -52.79
N GLY A 230 -20.88 0.23 -53.84
CA GLY A 230 -20.34 -0.16 -55.13
C GLY A 230 -19.97 1.02 -56.05
N ASN A 231 -20.48 2.23 -55.78
CA ASN A 231 -20.13 3.40 -56.58
C ASN A 231 -18.80 4.02 -56.14
N ALA A 232 -17.85 4.14 -57.07
CA ALA A 232 -16.50 4.66 -56.77
C ALA A 232 -16.47 6.09 -56.17
N ASN A 233 -17.33 7.01 -56.61
CA ASN A 233 -17.36 8.38 -56.09
C ASN A 233 -17.90 8.42 -54.65
N LEU A 234 -18.98 7.68 -54.37
CA LEU A 234 -19.52 7.57 -53.02
C LEU A 234 -18.56 6.84 -52.08
N LEU A 235 -17.88 5.81 -52.57
CA LEU A 235 -16.88 5.07 -51.79
C LEU A 235 -15.68 5.95 -51.44
N GLN A 236 -15.18 6.75 -52.39
CA GLN A 236 -14.12 7.71 -52.13
C GLN A 236 -14.53 8.72 -51.06
N ARG A 237 -15.73 9.30 -51.16
CA ARG A 237 -16.23 10.26 -50.16
C ARG A 237 -16.41 9.66 -48.78
N LEU A 238 -16.90 8.41 -48.71
CA LEU A 238 -16.99 7.67 -47.46
C LEU A 238 -15.60 7.51 -46.82
N ASN A 239 -14.59 7.14 -47.62
CA ASN A 239 -13.22 6.95 -47.14
C ASN A 239 -12.57 8.26 -46.69
N ASP A 240 -12.69 9.31 -47.49
CA ASP A 240 -12.12 10.63 -47.20
C ASP A 240 -12.73 11.17 -45.90
N SER A 241 -14.06 11.10 -45.75
CA SER A 241 -14.75 11.54 -44.54
C SER A 241 -14.42 10.70 -43.30
N ALA A 242 -14.34 9.37 -43.47
CA ALA A 242 -13.99 8.46 -42.37
C ALA A 242 -12.55 8.66 -41.88
N GLN A 243 -11.59 8.86 -42.79
CA GLN A 243 -10.18 9.03 -42.45
C GLN A 243 -9.82 10.46 -42.02
N GLY A 244 -10.63 11.44 -42.43
CA GLY A 244 -10.47 12.86 -42.11
C GLY A 244 -11.37 13.30 -40.95
N GLU A 245 -12.48 13.95 -41.27
CA GLU A 245 -13.29 14.70 -40.31
C GLU A 245 -13.90 13.81 -39.22
N ILE A 246 -14.37 12.62 -39.57
CA ILE A 246 -14.98 11.69 -38.61
C ILE A 246 -13.94 11.20 -37.60
N ARG A 247 -12.78 10.74 -38.07
CA ARG A 247 -11.68 10.29 -37.20
C ARG A 247 -11.26 11.40 -36.24
N GLN A 248 -11.09 12.61 -36.75
CA GLN A 248 -10.71 13.77 -35.93
C GLN A 248 -11.77 14.12 -34.89
N ALA A 249 -13.04 14.11 -35.28
CA ALA A 249 -14.15 14.46 -34.40
C ALA A 249 -14.38 13.39 -33.31
N ILE A 250 -14.30 12.10 -33.65
CA ILE A 250 -14.32 11.00 -32.66
C ILE A 250 -13.12 11.11 -31.71
N GLY A 251 -11.92 11.31 -32.26
CA GLY A 251 -10.70 11.46 -31.45
C GLY A 251 -10.77 12.65 -30.48
N ALA A 252 -11.29 13.79 -30.93
CA ALA A 252 -11.50 14.97 -30.08
C ALA A 252 -12.50 14.68 -28.96
N PHE A 253 -13.63 14.04 -29.27
CA PHE A 253 -14.63 13.63 -28.28
C PHE A 253 -14.03 12.67 -27.23
N LEU A 254 -13.30 11.64 -27.67
CA LEU A 254 -12.65 10.69 -26.78
C LEU A 254 -11.58 11.35 -25.91
N ALA A 255 -10.80 12.28 -26.47
CA ALA A 255 -9.85 13.06 -25.71
C ALA A 255 -10.56 13.87 -24.61
N THR A 256 -11.73 14.45 -24.90
CA THR A 256 -12.55 15.15 -23.90
C THR A 256 -13.06 14.19 -22.81
N LEU A 257 -13.54 13.00 -23.16
CA LEU A 257 -13.96 11.99 -22.17
C LEU A 257 -12.81 11.57 -21.25
N LEU A 258 -11.62 11.38 -21.80
CA LEU A 258 -10.43 10.95 -21.07
C LEU A 258 -9.77 12.05 -20.21
N ILE A 259 -10.33 13.27 -20.16
CA ILE A 259 -9.82 14.32 -19.24
C ILE A 259 -9.87 13.84 -17.78
N ALA A 260 -10.90 13.10 -17.40
CA ALA A 260 -11.05 12.57 -16.04
C ALA A 260 -9.96 11.54 -15.67
N GLU A 261 -9.36 10.87 -16.67
CA GLU A 261 -8.30 9.88 -16.50
C GLU A 261 -6.90 10.50 -16.44
N GLU A 262 -6.75 11.77 -16.79
CA GLU A 262 -5.44 12.44 -16.86
C GLU A 262 -4.64 12.38 -15.54
N PRO A 263 -5.24 12.53 -14.34
CA PRO A 263 -4.52 12.32 -13.08
C PRO A 263 -4.04 10.89 -12.88
N ALA A 264 -4.78 9.88 -13.35
CA ALA A 264 -4.37 8.48 -13.29
C ALA A 264 -3.22 8.19 -14.25
N ILE A 265 -3.29 8.71 -15.48
CA ILE A 265 -2.21 8.65 -16.48
C ILE A 265 -0.95 9.31 -15.93
N ALA A 266 -1.05 10.52 -15.36
CA ALA A 266 0.08 11.24 -14.80
C ALA A 266 0.78 10.45 -13.68
N ARG A 267 0.00 9.86 -12.75
CA ARG A 267 0.54 9.00 -11.68
C ARG A 267 1.30 7.79 -12.24
N ARG A 268 0.74 7.10 -13.24
CA ARG A 268 1.38 5.96 -13.89
C ARG A 268 2.69 6.35 -14.58
N LEU A 269 2.71 7.48 -15.31
CA LEU A 269 3.93 7.97 -15.96
C LEU A 269 5.01 8.34 -14.95
N THR A 270 4.65 9.00 -13.84
CA THR A 270 5.59 9.31 -12.77
C THR A 270 6.13 8.03 -12.10
N GLN A 271 5.28 7.04 -11.83
CA GLN A 271 5.69 5.74 -11.29
C GLN A 271 6.63 5.00 -12.25
N ALA A 272 6.34 5.04 -13.54
CA ALA A 272 7.14 4.40 -14.58
C ALA A 272 8.53 5.03 -14.70
N ARG A 273 8.61 6.37 -14.69
CA ARG A 273 9.89 7.10 -14.68
C ARG A 273 10.69 6.83 -13.42
N ALA A 274 10.03 6.79 -12.26
CA ALA A 274 10.69 6.48 -11.00
C ALA A 274 11.23 5.04 -11.00
N ALA A 275 10.49 4.07 -11.54
CA ALA A 275 10.93 2.69 -11.69
C ALA A 275 12.09 2.56 -12.69
N ALA A 276 12.04 3.27 -13.82
CA ALA A 276 13.11 3.31 -14.81
C ALA A 276 14.39 4.01 -14.28
N ALA A 277 14.24 5.02 -13.43
CA ALA A 277 15.37 5.70 -12.76
C ALA A 277 15.96 4.89 -11.59
N GLN A 278 15.26 3.86 -11.12
CA GLN A 278 15.65 3.00 -10.00
C GLN A 278 16.21 1.65 -10.49
N GLU A 279 17.22 1.69 -11.37
CA GLU A 279 18.05 0.51 -11.73
C GLU A 279 18.69 -0.18 -10.50
N ASP A 280 18.58 0.37 -9.27
CA ASP A 280 19.21 -0.20 -8.08
C ASP A 280 18.43 -0.16 -6.75
N THR A 281 17.15 0.25 -6.66
CA THR A 281 16.38 0.07 -5.39
C THR A 281 14.86 0.24 -5.56
N THR A 282 14.13 -0.85 -5.32
CA THR A 282 12.69 -1.09 -5.52
C THR A 282 11.70 -0.14 -4.82
N PRO A 283 10.59 0.27 -5.49
CA PRO A 283 9.34 0.67 -4.87
C PRO A 283 8.35 -0.51 -4.84
N VAL A 284 8.10 -1.07 -3.65
CA VAL A 284 7.18 -2.21 -3.45
C VAL A 284 5.72 -1.73 -3.49
N VAL A 285 4.92 -2.41 -4.29
CA VAL A 285 3.47 -2.34 -4.49
C VAL A 285 2.82 -3.36 -3.54
N TRP A 286 1.99 -2.93 -2.57
CA TRP A 286 1.68 -3.71 -1.35
C TRP A 286 0.48 -4.69 -1.21
N LEU A 287 -0.54 -4.78 -2.06
CA LEU A 287 -1.81 -5.51 -1.80
C LEU A 287 -2.52 -6.01 -3.07
N GLY A 288 -1.96 -7.05 -3.69
CA GLY A 288 -2.31 -7.59 -5.02
C GLY A 288 -3.71 -8.21 -5.17
N PRO A 289 -3.94 -8.95 -6.26
CA PRO A 289 -5.07 -9.89 -6.39
C PRO A 289 -5.12 -10.94 -5.26
N GLU A 290 -4.06 -11.08 -4.44
CA GLU A 290 -4.00 -11.93 -3.25
C GLU A 290 -5.11 -11.65 -2.23
N LEU A 291 -5.69 -10.45 -2.21
CA LEU A 291 -6.83 -10.13 -1.34
C LEU A 291 -8.18 -10.55 -1.92
N ALA A 292 -8.28 -10.80 -3.24
CA ALA A 292 -9.57 -10.95 -3.92
C ALA A 292 -10.30 -12.27 -3.58
N ASP A 293 -9.55 -13.30 -3.20
CA ASP A 293 -10.07 -14.64 -2.90
C ASP A 293 -10.04 -14.99 -1.40
N LEU A 294 -9.54 -14.09 -0.53
CA LEU A 294 -9.42 -14.35 0.91
C LEU A 294 -10.71 -13.99 1.66
N PRO A 295 -11.08 -14.76 2.68
CA PRO A 295 -12.15 -14.36 3.59
C PRO A 295 -11.76 -13.04 4.31
N PRO A 296 -12.74 -12.19 4.67
CA PRO A 296 -12.47 -10.83 5.17
C PRO A 296 -11.48 -10.77 6.34
N ALA A 297 -11.55 -11.71 7.28
CA ALA A 297 -10.65 -11.75 8.43
C ALA A 297 -9.19 -12.04 8.03
N GLU A 298 -8.95 -12.94 7.09
CA GLU A 298 -7.61 -13.28 6.60
C GLU A 298 -7.03 -12.15 5.74
N ALA A 299 -7.88 -11.51 4.91
CA ALA A 299 -7.51 -10.34 4.13
C ALA A 299 -7.09 -9.18 5.05
N ASN A 300 -7.86 -8.93 6.10
CA ASN A 300 -7.58 -7.91 7.11
C ASN A 300 -6.29 -8.20 7.89
N ALA A 301 -6.06 -9.46 8.30
CA ALA A 301 -4.83 -9.87 8.97
C ALA A 301 -3.59 -9.67 8.09
N LEU A 302 -3.69 -10.01 6.80
CA LEU A 302 -2.62 -9.82 5.83
C LEU A 302 -2.29 -8.34 5.62
N VAL A 303 -3.31 -7.49 5.49
CA VAL A 303 -3.12 -6.04 5.38
C VAL A 303 -2.44 -5.48 6.61
N LEU A 304 -2.86 -5.87 7.81
CA LEU A 304 -2.22 -5.45 9.06
C LEU A 304 -0.77 -5.88 9.15
N GLN A 305 -0.47 -7.12 8.77
CA GLN A 305 0.90 -7.63 8.72
C GLN A 305 1.76 -6.77 7.78
N ARG A 306 1.29 -6.56 6.54
CA ARG A 306 2.03 -5.80 5.51
C ARG A 306 2.25 -4.34 5.90
N VAL A 307 1.21 -3.67 6.42
CA VAL A 307 1.34 -2.31 6.92
C VAL A 307 2.32 -2.24 8.09
N SER A 308 2.29 -3.21 9.01
CA SER A 308 3.24 -3.26 10.13
C SER A 308 4.69 -3.47 9.67
N GLU A 309 4.92 -4.28 8.63
CA GLU A 309 6.24 -4.47 8.01
C GLU A 309 6.77 -3.16 7.44
N VAL A 310 5.94 -2.42 6.68
CA VAL A 310 6.31 -1.11 6.12
C VAL A 310 6.62 -0.11 7.23
N ILE A 311 5.76 -0.01 8.24
CA ILE A 311 5.98 0.91 9.37
C ILE A 311 7.28 0.56 10.09
N TYR A 312 7.55 -0.73 10.29
CA TYR A 312 8.79 -1.18 10.91
C TYR A 312 10.01 -0.81 10.08
N ASP A 313 10.04 -1.18 8.79
CA ASP A 313 11.24 -1.05 7.94
C ASP A 313 11.49 0.41 7.51
N ARG A 314 10.42 1.16 7.22
CA ARG A 314 10.48 2.50 6.60
C ARG A 314 10.01 3.64 7.51
N GLY A 315 9.36 3.30 8.63
CA GLY A 315 8.84 4.28 9.58
C GLY A 315 7.40 4.69 9.30
N LEU A 316 6.77 5.27 10.32
CA LEU A 316 5.35 5.65 10.32
C LEU A 316 5.01 6.69 9.24
N ALA A 317 5.87 7.69 9.02
CA ALA A 317 5.61 8.76 8.06
C ALA A 317 5.51 8.24 6.61
N GLU A 318 6.38 7.30 6.23
CA GLU A 318 6.37 6.69 4.90
C GLU A 318 5.17 5.75 4.71
N ALA A 319 4.78 5.02 5.76
CA ALA A 319 3.59 4.17 5.71
C ALA A 319 2.28 4.98 5.68
N LEU A 320 2.20 6.10 6.39
CA LEU A 320 1.02 6.98 6.33
C LEU A 320 0.87 7.65 4.96
N ALA A 321 1.98 7.86 4.24
CA ALA A 321 1.98 8.39 2.89
C ALA A 321 1.38 7.41 1.85
N THR A 322 1.36 6.10 2.14
CA THR A 322 0.75 5.10 1.27
C THR A 322 -0.75 4.86 1.54
N ILE A 323 -1.26 5.31 2.68
CA ILE A 323 -2.68 5.21 3.04
C ILE A 323 -3.44 6.41 2.45
N THR A 324 -4.36 6.18 1.53
CA THR A 324 -5.11 7.23 0.80
C THR A 324 -6.27 7.84 1.59
N GLU A 325 -6.93 7.07 2.44
CA GLU A 325 -8.08 7.54 3.22
C GLU A 325 -7.65 8.48 4.36
N PRO A 326 -8.15 9.73 4.40
CA PRO A 326 -7.70 10.74 5.36
C PRO A 326 -8.07 10.38 6.81
N ASP A 327 -9.24 9.77 7.03
CA ASP A 327 -9.70 9.39 8.37
C ASP A 327 -8.89 8.23 8.95
N ALA A 328 -8.58 7.21 8.13
CA ALA A 328 -7.68 6.13 8.53
C ALA A 328 -6.27 6.66 8.82
N ARG A 329 -5.74 7.56 7.98
CA ARG A 329 -4.42 8.17 8.19
C ARG A 329 -4.33 8.91 9.52
N LEU A 330 -5.35 9.69 9.88
CA LEU A 330 -5.41 10.42 11.15
C LEU A 330 -5.49 9.48 12.36
N ARG A 331 -6.33 8.44 12.29
CA ARG A 331 -6.47 7.45 13.37
C ARG A 331 -5.19 6.64 13.58
N ILE A 332 -4.59 6.14 12.50
CA ILE A 332 -3.34 5.38 12.53
C ILE A 332 -2.19 6.26 13.03
N GLY A 333 -2.08 7.50 12.53
CA GLY A 333 -1.04 8.43 12.94
C GLY A 333 -1.09 8.74 14.44
N ALA A 334 -2.25 9.13 14.95
CA ALA A 334 -2.43 9.44 16.37
C ALA A 334 -2.18 8.22 17.28
N ALA A 335 -2.54 7.02 16.83
CA ALA A 335 -2.39 5.83 17.64
C ALA A 335 -0.96 5.26 17.64
N LEU A 336 -0.22 5.38 16.52
CA LEU A 336 1.11 4.78 16.37
C LEU A 336 2.27 5.73 16.64
N GLU A 337 2.05 7.04 16.73
CA GLU A 337 3.08 8.00 17.12
C GLU A 337 3.85 7.59 18.40
N PRO A 338 3.19 7.20 19.51
CA PRO A 338 3.90 6.71 20.70
C PRO A 338 4.63 5.37 20.50
N PHE A 339 4.28 4.61 19.46
CA PHE A 339 4.90 3.32 19.11
C PHE A 339 5.97 3.44 18.01
N SER A 340 6.29 4.64 17.55
CA SER A 340 7.40 4.90 16.62
C SER A 340 8.75 4.42 17.15
N ALA A 341 8.89 4.23 18.47
CA ALA A 341 10.04 3.64 19.15
C ALA A 341 10.35 2.18 18.74
N PHE A 342 9.41 1.48 18.11
CA PHE A 342 9.54 0.07 17.69
C PHE A 342 9.87 -0.11 16.21
N THR A 343 10.34 0.95 15.54
CA THR A 343 10.77 0.90 14.13
C THR A 343 12.23 0.45 13.99
N ALA A 344 12.65 0.02 12.78
CA ALA A 344 14.00 -0.42 12.49
C ALA A 344 15.05 0.69 12.72
N SER A 345 14.70 1.95 12.48
CA SER A 345 15.58 3.10 12.76
C SER A 345 15.83 3.25 14.25
N GLN A 346 14.79 3.13 15.07
CA GLN A 346 14.89 3.21 16.53
C GLN A 346 15.56 1.98 17.13
N HIS A 347 15.35 0.79 16.57
CA HIS A 347 16.07 -0.41 16.98
C HIS A 347 17.60 -0.21 16.93
N LYS A 348 18.11 0.38 15.86
CA LYS A 348 19.54 0.72 15.74
C LYS A 348 19.99 1.70 16.82
N HIS A 349 19.15 2.70 17.14
CA HIS A 349 19.43 3.65 18.21
C HIS A 349 19.49 2.97 19.59
N TRP A 350 18.54 2.08 19.89
CA TRP A 350 18.53 1.31 21.14
C TRP A 350 19.75 0.39 21.26
N LEU A 351 20.15 -0.26 20.16
CA LEU A 351 21.38 -1.06 20.13
C LEU A 351 22.61 -0.21 20.43
N GLN A 352 22.79 0.93 19.78
CA GLN A 352 23.92 1.83 20.02
C GLN A 352 23.94 2.31 21.48
N LEU A 353 22.80 2.74 22.01
CA LEU A 353 22.67 3.18 23.39
C LEU A 353 22.98 2.04 24.38
N SER A 354 22.57 0.81 24.08
CA SER A 354 22.88 -0.36 24.91
C SER A 354 24.39 -0.62 24.98
N TRP A 355 25.12 -0.46 23.88
CA TRP A 355 26.57 -0.60 23.86
C TRP A 355 27.27 0.48 24.69
N LEU A 356 26.81 1.74 24.57
CA LEU A 356 27.35 2.85 25.35
C LEU A 356 27.12 2.66 26.86
N LEU A 357 25.89 2.32 27.25
CA LEU A 357 25.57 2.03 28.65
C LEU A 357 26.30 0.79 29.17
N GLY A 358 26.47 -0.23 28.33
CA GLY A 358 27.26 -1.42 28.67
C GLY A 358 28.73 -1.10 28.94
N ALA A 359 29.36 -0.30 28.08
CA ALA A 359 30.73 0.15 28.27
C ALA A 359 30.89 0.99 29.56
N LEU A 360 29.93 1.88 29.82
CA LEU A 360 29.91 2.70 31.04
C LEU A 360 29.73 1.83 32.29
N ALA A 361 28.84 0.83 32.25
CA ALA A 361 28.63 -0.12 33.34
C ALA A 361 29.90 -0.93 33.64
N LEU A 362 30.62 -1.38 32.60
CA LEU A 362 31.90 -2.08 32.77
C LEU A 362 32.97 -1.20 33.41
N LEU A 363 33.08 0.06 32.98
CA LEU A 363 34.01 1.03 33.57
C LEU A 363 33.70 1.26 35.05
N LEU A 364 32.43 1.55 35.39
CA LEU A 364 32.00 1.75 36.77
C LEU A 364 32.15 0.48 37.63
N GLY A 365 31.91 -0.70 37.06
CA GLY A 365 32.18 -1.99 37.70
C GLY A 365 33.68 -2.18 37.99
N GLY A 366 34.55 -1.82 37.06
CA GLY A 366 36.00 -1.81 37.26
C GLY A 366 36.44 -0.87 38.37
N LEU A 367 35.88 0.35 38.42
CA LEU A 367 36.12 1.30 39.51
C LEU A 367 35.64 0.74 40.85
N LEU A 368 34.43 0.17 40.92
CA LEU A 368 33.89 -0.42 42.14
C LEU A 368 34.78 -1.56 42.67
N VAL A 369 35.31 -2.39 41.77
CA VAL A 369 36.25 -3.47 42.10
C VAL A 369 37.59 -2.92 42.58
N PHE A 370 38.11 -1.87 41.92
CA PHE A 370 39.33 -1.17 42.32
C PHE A 370 39.21 -0.56 43.73
N PHE A 371 38.05 0.03 44.04
CA PHE A 371 37.70 0.59 45.35
C PHE A 371 37.22 -0.44 46.38
N SER A 372 37.27 -1.74 46.07
CA SER A 372 36.88 -2.82 46.98
C SER A 372 38.06 -3.71 47.35
N ASN A 373 38.01 -4.39 48.50
CA ASN A 373 39.11 -5.23 49.00
C ASN A 373 38.68 -6.69 49.25
N GLY A 374 39.57 -7.64 48.92
CA GLY A 374 39.36 -9.08 49.15
C GLY A 374 38.07 -9.61 48.52
N LEU A 375 37.37 -10.49 49.25
CA LEU A 375 36.09 -11.09 48.81
C LEU A 375 34.97 -10.06 48.61
N SER A 376 35.07 -8.87 49.22
CA SER A 376 34.05 -7.83 49.05
C SER A 376 33.96 -7.30 47.61
N ARG A 377 35.02 -7.45 46.79
CA ARG A 377 35.00 -7.07 45.36
C ARG A 377 33.87 -7.75 44.60
N VAL A 378 33.74 -9.06 44.80
CA VAL A 378 32.75 -9.89 44.11
C VAL A 378 31.36 -9.68 44.72
N ILE A 379 31.28 -9.63 46.05
CA ILE A 379 30.01 -9.45 46.77
C ILE A 379 29.38 -8.09 46.46
N ASN A 380 30.15 -6.99 46.48
CA ASN A 380 29.62 -5.65 46.19
C ASN A 380 29.10 -5.55 44.76
N LEU A 381 29.80 -6.15 43.80
CA LEU A 381 29.34 -6.20 42.40
C LEU A 381 28.04 -7.00 42.28
N GLY A 382 27.95 -8.16 42.93
CA GLY A 382 26.72 -8.96 42.97
C GLY A 382 25.54 -8.22 43.60
N LEU A 383 25.76 -7.49 44.70
CA LEU A 383 24.74 -6.66 45.35
C LEU A 383 24.25 -5.53 44.45
N VAL A 384 25.13 -4.87 43.70
CA VAL A 384 24.75 -3.83 42.75
C VAL A 384 23.85 -4.39 41.65
N LEU A 385 24.20 -5.55 41.08
CA LEU A 385 23.37 -6.21 40.06
C LEU A 385 22.00 -6.61 40.61
N LEU A 386 21.94 -7.15 41.83
CA LEU A 386 20.67 -7.48 42.48
C LEU A 386 19.81 -6.23 42.71
N MET A 387 20.40 -5.17 43.27
CA MET A 387 19.68 -3.92 43.54
C MET A 387 19.15 -3.26 42.25
N ALA A 388 19.88 -3.37 41.15
CA ALA A 388 19.44 -2.86 39.86
C ALA A 388 18.33 -3.72 39.22
N ALA A 389 18.42 -5.05 39.28
CA ALA A 389 17.54 -5.93 38.52
C ALA A 389 16.27 -6.37 39.27
N VAL A 390 16.31 -6.51 40.61
CA VAL A 390 15.16 -6.99 41.40
C VAL A 390 13.93 -6.09 41.27
N PRO A 391 14.02 -4.74 41.35
CA PRO A 391 12.84 -3.90 41.21
C PRO A 391 12.12 -4.08 39.86
N GLY A 392 12.89 -4.16 38.77
CA GLY A 392 12.34 -4.42 37.44
C GLY A 392 11.73 -5.81 37.31
N MET A 393 12.40 -6.84 37.84
CA MET A 393 11.87 -8.21 37.88
C MET A 393 10.51 -8.27 38.59
N LEU A 394 10.40 -7.66 39.77
CA LEU A 394 9.15 -7.64 40.54
C LEU A 394 8.05 -6.87 39.82
N LEU A 395 8.38 -5.74 39.18
CA LEU A 395 7.44 -4.96 38.39
C LEU A 395 6.88 -5.78 37.23
N PHE A 396 7.73 -6.42 36.43
CA PHE A 396 7.29 -7.22 35.28
C PHE A 396 6.57 -8.50 35.68
N ALA A 397 6.99 -9.16 36.77
CA ALA A 397 6.26 -10.34 37.29
C ALA A 397 4.86 -9.96 37.82
N ALA A 398 4.75 -8.83 38.53
CA ALA A 398 3.46 -8.32 38.98
C ALA A 398 2.55 -7.93 37.80
N LEU A 399 3.14 -7.36 36.74
CA LEU A 399 2.42 -7.04 35.52
C LEU A 399 1.90 -8.32 34.84
N GLU A 400 2.75 -9.30 34.61
CA GLU A 400 2.38 -10.60 34.02
C GLU A 400 1.24 -11.27 34.80
N GLN A 401 1.34 -11.28 36.14
CA GLN A 401 0.29 -11.84 37.01
C GLN A 401 -1.02 -11.04 36.93
N ALA A 402 -0.97 -9.71 36.85
CA ALA A 402 -2.14 -8.87 36.69
C ALA A 402 -2.83 -9.07 35.32
N LEU A 403 -2.04 -9.33 34.27
CA LEU A 403 -2.55 -9.64 32.94
C LEU A 403 -3.24 -11.01 32.91
N ALA A 404 -2.64 -12.03 33.51
CA ALA A 404 -3.22 -13.38 33.59
C ALA A 404 -4.56 -13.45 34.34
N GLN A 405 -4.83 -12.50 35.25
CA GLN A 405 -6.06 -12.45 36.05
C GLN A 405 -7.16 -11.57 35.46
N SER A 406 -6.89 -10.83 34.39
CA SER A 406 -7.86 -9.92 33.78
C SER A 406 -8.69 -10.63 32.72
N ALA A 407 -10.02 -10.62 32.84
CA ALA A 407 -10.90 -10.97 31.71
C ALA A 407 -10.68 -9.94 30.58
N THR A 408 -10.76 -10.38 29.31
CA THR A 408 -10.66 -9.52 28.12
C THR A 408 -11.63 -8.33 28.27
N PRO A 409 -11.14 -7.09 28.46
CA PRO A 409 -12.01 -5.95 28.59
C PRO A 409 -12.70 -5.69 27.25
N ALA A 410 -14.01 -5.41 27.27
CA ALA A 410 -14.64 -4.74 26.13
C ALA A 410 -13.93 -3.39 25.90
N LEU A 411 -13.82 -2.95 24.65
CA LEU A 411 -13.17 -1.67 24.35
C LEU A 411 -13.79 -0.55 25.20
N PRO A 412 -12.95 0.28 25.85
CA PRO A 412 -13.46 1.36 26.67
C PRO A 412 -14.25 2.33 25.79
N HIS A 413 -15.55 2.48 26.06
CA HIS A 413 -16.33 3.60 25.52
C HIS A 413 -15.72 4.89 26.08
N VAL A 414 -15.21 5.73 25.17
CA VAL A 414 -14.34 6.86 25.52
C VAL A 414 -15.16 8.05 26.02
N GLU A 415 -15.29 8.19 27.33
CA GLU A 415 -15.66 9.44 28.00
C GLU A 415 -14.62 9.80 29.06
N GLY A 416 -13.67 10.70 28.70
CA GLY A 416 -12.66 11.28 29.61
C GLY A 416 -11.20 10.91 29.30
N THR A 417 -10.27 11.89 29.36
CA THR A 417 -8.90 11.81 28.80
C THR A 417 -7.85 11.06 29.63
N LEU A 418 -8.00 10.94 30.94
CA LEU A 418 -7.00 10.27 31.81
C LEU A 418 -7.37 8.81 32.14
N VAL A 419 -8.66 8.53 32.33
CA VAL A 419 -9.16 7.15 32.49
C VAL A 419 -8.99 6.37 31.19
N SER A 420 -9.13 7.04 30.04
CA SER A 420 -8.90 6.43 28.73
C SER A 420 -7.44 6.05 28.50
N LEU A 421 -6.45 6.83 28.96
CA LEU A 421 -5.03 6.49 28.82
C LEU A 421 -4.62 5.29 29.68
N ALA A 422 -5.09 5.22 30.93
CA ALA A 422 -4.82 4.07 31.79
C ALA A 422 -5.54 2.81 31.29
N ALA A 423 -6.78 2.94 30.81
CA ALA A 423 -7.52 1.85 30.21
C ALA A 423 -6.90 1.39 28.87
N LEU A 424 -6.43 2.32 28.04
CA LEU A 424 -5.73 2.05 26.79
C LEU A 424 -4.39 1.38 27.05
N ALA A 425 -3.59 1.89 27.99
CA ALA A 425 -2.32 1.27 28.38
C ALA A 425 -2.54 -0.15 28.93
N ARG A 426 -3.56 -0.34 29.78
CA ARG A 426 -3.93 -1.67 30.29
C ARG A 426 -4.41 -2.60 29.18
N TYR A 427 -5.23 -2.10 28.26
CA TYR A 427 -5.75 -2.86 27.13
C TYR A 427 -4.63 -3.26 26.14
N LEU A 428 -3.71 -2.34 25.85
CA LEU A 428 -2.50 -2.60 25.09
C LEU A 428 -1.67 -3.69 25.78
N MET A 429 -1.41 -3.55 27.08
CA MET A 429 -0.65 -4.55 27.84
C MET A 429 -1.31 -5.94 27.84
N LEU A 430 -2.64 -6.02 27.81
CA LEU A 430 -3.39 -7.29 27.75
C LEU A 430 -3.34 -8.00 26.41
N ASN A 431 -2.91 -7.31 25.36
CA ASN A 431 -2.88 -7.82 24.00
C ASN A 431 -1.47 -7.80 23.40
N ILE A 432 -0.46 -7.33 24.15
CA ILE A 432 0.94 -7.50 23.77
C ILE A 432 1.23 -9.01 23.69
N PRO A 433 1.92 -9.49 22.64
CA PRO A 433 2.28 -10.90 22.52
C PRO A 433 3.05 -11.40 23.76
N ASP A 434 2.74 -12.61 24.24
CA ASP A 434 3.37 -13.21 25.43
C ASP A 434 4.90 -13.22 25.34
N ASP A 435 5.43 -13.43 24.14
CA ASP A 435 6.87 -13.41 23.85
C ASP A 435 7.53 -12.07 24.19
N VAL A 436 6.81 -10.95 24.04
CA VAL A 436 7.31 -9.60 24.31
C VAL A 436 7.40 -9.36 25.81
N ALA A 437 6.40 -9.77 26.59
CA ALA A 437 6.42 -9.66 28.05
C ALA A 437 7.52 -10.55 28.67
N ALA A 438 7.67 -11.78 28.13
CA ALA A 438 8.67 -12.73 28.58
C ALA A 438 10.12 -12.22 28.38
N ILE A 439 10.38 -11.43 27.32
CA ILE A 439 11.69 -10.82 27.08
C ILE A 439 12.12 -9.92 28.26
N ALA A 440 11.22 -9.06 28.75
CA ALA A 440 11.51 -8.14 29.83
C ALA A 440 11.84 -8.89 31.14
N LEU A 441 11.00 -9.87 31.51
CA LEU A 441 11.22 -10.67 32.71
C LEU A 441 12.53 -11.47 32.62
N ARG A 442 12.79 -12.13 31.48
CA ARG A 442 13.99 -12.95 31.26
C ARG A 442 15.26 -12.14 31.45
N ASN A 443 15.34 -10.93 30.89
CA ASN A 443 16.53 -10.08 31.00
C ASN A 443 16.84 -9.73 32.46
N HIS A 444 15.82 -9.39 33.25
CA HIS A 444 15.99 -9.07 34.67
C HIS A 444 16.33 -10.32 35.49
N LEU A 445 15.67 -11.45 35.23
CA LEU A 445 15.94 -12.72 35.91
C LEU A 445 17.38 -13.19 35.70
N VAL A 446 17.90 -13.09 34.47
CA VAL A 446 19.30 -13.44 34.18
C VAL A 446 20.27 -12.60 35.01
N VAL A 447 20.06 -11.29 35.10
CA VAL A 447 20.93 -10.41 35.90
C VAL A 447 20.78 -10.68 37.40
N VAL A 448 19.57 -10.97 37.89
CA VAL A 448 19.34 -11.40 39.28
C VAL A 448 20.10 -12.69 39.58
N MET A 449 20.03 -13.70 38.70
CA MET A 449 20.73 -14.97 38.86
C MET A 449 22.25 -14.79 38.88
N VAL A 450 22.79 -13.96 37.98
CA VAL A 450 24.21 -13.61 37.97
C VAL A 450 24.61 -12.88 39.26
N GLY A 451 23.84 -11.88 39.68
CA GLY A 451 24.08 -11.12 40.91
C GLY A 451 24.05 -12.03 42.15
N ALA A 452 23.05 -12.91 42.25
CA ALA A 452 22.92 -13.89 43.31
C ALA A 452 24.12 -14.86 43.33
N GLY A 453 24.54 -15.37 42.16
CA GLY A 453 25.72 -16.22 42.03
C GLY A 453 27.00 -15.54 42.53
N LEU A 454 27.20 -14.26 42.19
CA LEU A 454 28.34 -13.46 42.64
C LEU A 454 28.33 -13.19 44.15
N VAL A 455 27.18 -13.21 44.82
CA VAL A 455 27.08 -13.10 46.28
C VAL A 455 27.28 -14.45 46.97
N LEU A 456 26.62 -15.50 46.47
CA LEU A 456 26.58 -16.82 47.11
C LEU A 456 27.91 -17.57 47.00
N LEU A 457 28.62 -17.49 45.87
CA LEU A 457 29.88 -18.21 45.66
C LEU A 457 30.98 -17.76 46.63
N PRO A 458 31.30 -16.46 46.79
CA PRO A 458 32.25 -15.99 47.80
C PRO A 458 31.84 -16.36 49.22
N LEU A 459 30.54 -16.36 49.53
CA LEU A 459 30.02 -16.70 50.85
C LEU A 459 30.22 -18.19 51.16
N ALA A 460 29.99 -19.06 50.17
CA ALA A 460 30.28 -20.50 50.28
C ALA A 460 31.79 -20.77 50.44
N VAL A 461 32.65 -20.09 49.64
CA VAL A 461 34.11 -20.19 49.78
C VAL A 461 34.57 -19.73 51.15
N TRP A 462 34.03 -18.61 51.63
CA TRP A 462 34.31 -18.09 52.96
C TRP A 462 33.90 -19.10 54.05
N LEU A 463 32.72 -19.71 53.95
CA LEU A 463 32.26 -20.75 54.87
C LEU A 463 33.17 -21.98 54.87
N VAL A 464 33.61 -22.44 53.68
CA VAL A 464 34.54 -23.57 53.58
C VAL A 464 35.89 -23.23 54.19
N MET A 465 36.39 -22.01 53.97
CA MET A 465 37.66 -21.55 54.55
C MET A 465 37.60 -21.42 56.07
N THR A 466 36.46 -21.04 56.65
CA THR A 466 36.29 -20.92 58.11
C THR A 466 36.08 -22.27 58.79
N VAL A 467 35.39 -23.21 58.13
CA VAL A 467 35.12 -24.56 58.66
C VAL A 467 36.32 -25.49 58.53
N ARG A 468 37.25 -25.28 57.58
CA ARG A 468 38.43 -26.15 57.43
C ARG A 468 39.35 -26.02 58.65
N PRO A 469 39.49 -27.06 59.50
CA PRO A 469 40.40 -26.99 60.64
C PRO A 469 41.82 -26.81 60.10
N ARG A 470 42.51 -25.76 60.56
CA ARG A 470 43.94 -25.58 60.28
C ARG A 470 44.67 -26.84 60.72
N ARG A 471 45.06 -27.71 59.79
CA ARG A 471 46.01 -28.80 60.06
C ARG A 471 47.28 -28.12 60.56
N ARG A 472 47.45 -28.09 61.88
CA ARG A 472 48.72 -27.78 62.54
C ARG A 472 49.70 -28.80 61.98
N ARG A 473 50.60 -28.37 61.09
CA ARG A 473 51.81 -29.12 60.81
C ARG A 473 52.60 -29.09 62.12
N PHE A 474 52.76 -30.27 62.72
CA PHE A 474 53.65 -30.50 63.86
C PHE A 474 55.09 -30.30 63.41
#